data_AF-A0A8H3C6D6-F1
#
_entry.id   AF-A0A8H3C6D6-F1
#
_cell.length_a   1.000
_cell.length_b   1.000
_cell.length_c   1.000
_cell.angle_alpha   90.00
_cell.angle_beta   90.00
_cell.angle_gamma   90.00
#
_symmetry.space_group_name_H-M   'P 1'
#
loop_
_entity.id
_entity.type
_entity.pdbx_description
1 polymer ?
#
loop_
_entity_poly.entity_id
_entity_poly.type
_entity_poly.pdbx_seq_one_letter_code
_entity_poly.pdbx_strand_id
1 'polypeptide(L)'
;MVANILAYPASRGRIYINSTNPYAPPDFHAGFLEDRADVEAHLWMYKKSREILRRMPSYRGEFAPMHPRFPAGSKAGCVFLEKAHPLDIEDLIYTEEDNAALEDWARERSDTTWHSIGTIRMAPREAGGCVDARLNVYETIQLKVVDLSILPSNVGANTYSTALLIGEKAALLIAEDLGLNHQFTHLRPSDFDAWNTGGWGSDDLIPLLKKFENYHIAPGRATHGYTGPINISHSGDYATVAKEYLDACAQTGIPMVEDLMDLHTGYGCSRIAKYVDPSTGYRQDAAHQYIHSQSGNKSLRVTAKTLVTRILFDGTKAVGVGVVGNKKQDPNADQALKTILARRLVVVSAGTVGSALVLQRSGVGASSRISKCGIDTVVDLPGVGANYEDHCACTMVYHIADDVETLDPVFAGDPSAIQRGLSQFKGTKGGLLGNGIDAGSRLRPRHEELQKMGSHFNEVWKQCYESTPEKVKYYSTLVWIKF
;
A
#
# COMPACT_ATOMS: atom_id res chain seq x y z
N MET A 1 18.66 5.31 -1.16
CA MET A 1 17.56 5.10 -2.12
C MET A 1 16.36 5.97 -1.74
N VAL A 2 15.55 6.41 -2.69
CA VAL A 2 14.28 7.12 -2.45
C VAL A 2 13.23 6.52 -3.36
N ALA A 3 12.05 6.22 -2.81
CA ALA A 3 10.88 5.84 -3.59
C ALA A 3 9.89 7.00 -3.63
N ASN A 4 9.59 7.48 -4.84
CA ASN A 4 8.51 8.42 -5.08
C ASN A 4 7.25 7.65 -5.44
N ILE A 5 6.20 7.81 -4.63
CA ILE A 5 4.98 7.01 -4.67
C ILE A 5 3.80 7.94 -4.95
N LEU A 6 3.09 7.68 -6.05
CA LEU A 6 1.85 8.37 -6.39
C LEU A 6 0.69 7.75 -5.61
N ALA A 7 0.08 8.54 -4.72
CA ALA A 7 -0.90 8.06 -3.75
C ALA A 7 -2.28 7.77 -4.34
N TYR A 8 -2.72 8.57 -5.33
CA TYR A 8 -3.96 8.30 -6.04
C TYR A 8 -3.70 8.48 -7.54
N PRO A 9 -3.27 7.41 -8.22
CA PRO A 9 -3.15 7.40 -9.67
C PRO A 9 -4.53 7.49 -10.32
N ALA A 10 -4.60 8.13 -11.47
CA ALA A 10 -5.79 8.17 -12.33
C ALA A 10 -5.94 6.86 -13.12
N SER A 11 -4.82 6.20 -13.45
CA SER A 11 -4.84 4.98 -14.23
C SER A 11 -5.53 3.82 -13.48
N ARG A 12 -6.14 2.89 -14.23
CA ARG A 12 -6.88 1.74 -13.68
C ARG A 12 -6.48 0.45 -14.39
N GLY A 13 -6.20 -0.57 -13.61
CA GLY A 13 -5.90 -1.90 -14.09
C GLY A 13 -7.11 -2.84 -14.04
N ARG A 14 -6.82 -4.12 -14.31
CA ARG A 14 -7.78 -5.22 -14.29
C ARG A 14 -7.06 -6.54 -14.04
N ILE A 15 -7.78 -7.50 -13.47
CA ILE A 15 -7.31 -8.87 -13.25
C ILE A 15 -8.42 -9.89 -13.46
N TYR A 16 -8.17 -10.85 -14.35
CA TYR A 16 -9.15 -11.86 -14.66
C TYR A 16 -8.59 -13.26 -14.81
N ILE A 17 -9.45 -14.25 -14.63
CA ILE A 17 -9.12 -15.65 -14.90
C ILE A 17 -9.04 -15.91 -16.41
N ASN A 18 -8.16 -16.86 -16.76
CA ASN A 18 -8.06 -17.48 -18.08
C ASN A 18 -8.28 -19.01 -18.04
N SER A 19 -8.47 -19.57 -16.84
CA SER A 19 -8.59 -21.02 -16.62
C SER A 19 -9.25 -21.30 -15.27
N THR A 20 -9.83 -22.49 -15.12
CA THR A 20 -10.28 -23.06 -13.84
C THR A 20 -9.12 -23.51 -12.95
N ASN A 21 -7.92 -23.70 -13.51
CA ASN A 21 -6.73 -24.07 -12.74
C ASN A 21 -6.30 -22.87 -11.85
N PRO A 22 -6.32 -23.00 -10.52
CA PRO A 22 -5.97 -21.91 -9.60
C PRO A 22 -4.49 -21.52 -9.63
N TYR A 23 -3.65 -22.28 -10.32
CA TYR A 23 -2.23 -21.98 -10.54
C TYR A 23 -1.94 -21.35 -11.89
N ALA A 24 -2.92 -21.28 -12.80
CA ALA A 24 -2.73 -20.62 -14.09
C ALA A 24 -2.51 -19.12 -13.89
N PRO A 25 -1.60 -18.50 -14.68
CA PRO A 25 -1.42 -17.06 -14.63
C PRO A 25 -2.72 -16.35 -15.05
N PRO A 26 -3.16 -15.32 -14.31
CA PRO A 26 -4.31 -14.52 -14.70
C PRO A 26 -3.98 -13.62 -15.90
N ASP A 27 -5.03 -13.14 -16.58
CA ASP A 27 -4.97 -11.97 -17.45
C ASP A 27 -4.92 -10.73 -16.54
N PHE A 28 -3.70 -10.27 -16.25
CA PHE A 28 -3.45 -9.15 -15.35
C PHE A 28 -2.84 -7.97 -16.11
N HIS A 29 -3.39 -6.79 -15.87
CA HIS A 29 -2.95 -5.53 -16.43
C HIS A 29 -2.98 -4.48 -15.32
N ALA A 30 -1.82 -3.97 -14.91
CA ALA A 30 -1.73 -3.03 -13.78
C ALA A 30 -2.21 -1.61 -14.14
N GLY A 31 -2.12 -1.23 -15.42
CA GLY A 31 -2.52 0.09 -15.92
C GLY A 31 -1.56 1.23 -15.58
N PHE A 32 -0.38 0.98 -15.02
CA PHE A 32 0.53 2.06 -14.59
C PHE A 32 0.88 3.03 -15.73
N LEU A 33 0.73 4.32 -15.45
CA LEU A 33 1.06 5.44 -16.35
C LEU A 33 0.32 5.44 -17.69
N GLU A 34 -0.83 4.79 -17.78
CA GLU A 34 -1.70 4.88 -18.96
C GLU A 34 -2.42 6.24 -19.04
N ASP A 35 -2.69 6.87 -17.90
CA ASP A 35 -3.16 8.25 -17.83
C ASP A 35 -1.99 9.25 -17.84
N ARG A 36 -2.09 10.28 -18.69
CA ARG A 36 -1.06 11.32 -18.81
C ARG A 36 -0.86 12.12 -17.52
N ALA A 37 -1.91 12.29 -16.73
CA ALA A 37 -1.83 12.98 -15.44
C ALA A 37 -0.86 12.27 -14.48
N ASP A 38 -0.79 10.93 -14.52
CA ASP A 38 0.13 10.14 -13.68
C ASP A 38 1.58 10.28 -14.14
N VAL A 39 1.81 10.46 -15.43
CA VAL A 39 3.16 10.70 -15.98
C VAL A 39 3.68 12.07 -15.58
N GLU A 40 2.89 13.12 -15.84
CA GLU A 40 3.21 14.51 -15.49
C GLU A 40 3.48 14.66 -13.98
N ALA A 41 2.72 13.90 -13.20
CA ALA A 41 2.90 13.69 -11.78
C ALA A 41 4.30 13.16 -11.40
N HIS A 42 4.71 12.04 -11.98
CA HIS A 42 6.03 11.43 -11.72
C HIS A 42 7.20 12.30 -12.16
N LEU A 43 7.07 13.04 -13.26
CA LEU A 43 8.08 14.00 -13.74
C LEU A 43 8.35 15.09 -12.70
N TRP A 44 7.31 15.70 -12.15
CA TRP A 44 7.45 16.70 -11.09
C TRP A 44 8.09 16.09 -9.83
N MET A 45 7.64 14.92 -9.42
CA MET A 45 8.17 14.25 -8.23
C MET A 45 9.65 13.91 -8.32
N TYR A 46 10.10 13.38 -9.46
CA TYR A 46 11.51 13.09 -9.67
C TYR A 46 12.37 14.34 -9.43
N LYS A 47 11.99 15.47 -10.05
CA LYS A 47 12.71 16.74 -9.91
C LYS A 47 12.71 17.21 -8.45
N LYS A 48 11.53 17.21 -7.80
CA LYS A 48 11.39 17.65 -6.42
C LYS A 48 12.22 16.81 -5.45
N SER A 49 12.13 15.49 -5.55
CA SER A 49 12.92 14.60 -4.69
C SER A 49 14.41 14.73 -4.94
N ARG A 50 14.84 14.86 -6.20
CA ARG A 50 16.26 15.00 -6.53
C ARG A 50 16.86 16.25 -5.91
N GLU A 51 16.10 17.35 -5.89
CA GLU A 51 16.54 18.60 -5.24
C GLU A 51 16.64 18.50 -3.72
N ILE A 52 15.76 17.74 -3.07
CA ILE A 52 15.89 17.43 -1.63
C ILE A 52 17.18 16.64 -1.39
N LEU A 53 17.41 15.60 -2.19
CA LEU A 53 18.51 14.66 -1.99
C LEU A 53 19.88 15.30 -2.25
N ARG A 54 19.96 16.19 -3.25
CA ARG A 54 21.15 17.01 -3.53
C ARG A 54 21.54 17.90 -2.35
N ARG A 55 20.64 18.22 -1.42
CA ARG A 55 20.92 19.07 -0.26
C ARG A 55 21.25 18.28 1.01
N MET A 56 21.47 16.97 0.89
CA MET A 56 21.97 16.14 1.99
C MET A 56 23.51 16.21 2.07
N PRO A 57 24.11 16.40 3.27
CA PRO A 57 25.56 16.37 3.47
C PRO A 57 26.24 15.08 2.95
N SER A 58 25.56 13.95 3.08
CA SER A 58 26.06 12.65 2.61
C SER A 58 25.98 12.44 1.11
N TYR A 59 25.30 13.31 0.34
CA TYR A 59 25.11 13.14 -1.10
C TYR A 59 26.44 13.06 -1.87
N ARG A 60 26.58 12.06 -2.75
CA ARG A 60 27.76 11.86 -3.63
C ARG A 60 27.39 11.66 -5.10
N GLY A 61 26.17 12.03 -5.50
CA GLY A 61 25.71 11.90 -6.88
C GLY A 61 24.64 10.83 -7.10
N GLU A 62 24.10 10.79 -8.31
CA GLU A 62 23.13 9.81 -8.75
C GLU A 62 23.80 8.49 -9.14
N PHE A 63 23.21 7.35 -8.75
CA PHE A 63 23.60 6.07 -9.32
C PHE A 63 22.97 5.93 -10.71
N ALA A 64 23.74 6.28 -11.74
CA ALA A 64 23.25 6.45 -13.11
C ALA A 64 22.34 5.32 -13.65
N PRO A 65 22.57 4.01 -13.37
CA PRO A 65 21.67 2.94 -13.80
C PRO A 65 20.24 3.04 -13.26
N MET A 66 20.04 3.79 -12.16
CA MET A 66 18.74 4.00 -11.50
C MET A 66 18.15 5.38 -11.75
N HIS A 67 18.67 6.12 -12.74
CA HIS A 67 18.24 7.46 -13.11
C HIS A 67 17.97 7.58 -14.63
N PRO A 68 17.29 8.64 -15.09
CA PRO A 68 17.05 8.88 -16.50
C PRO A 68 18.34 9.01 -17.31
N ARG A 69 18.27 8.54 -18.55
CA ARG A 69 19.38 8.62 -19.52
C ARG A 69 19.33 9.99 -20.20
N PHE A 70 19.74 11.03 -19.47
CA PHE A 70 19.76 12.40 -19.98
C PHE A 70 20.68 12.55 -21.20
N PRO A 71 20.34 13.46 -22.16
CA PRO A 71 21.20 13.78 -23.29
C PRO A 71 22.61 14.21 -22.87
N ALA A 72 23.60 13.90 -23.72
CA ALA A 72 24.97 14.32 -23.49
C ALA A 72 25.08 15.85 -23.36
N GLY A 73 25.75 16.33 -22.31
CA GLY A 73 25.89 17.76 -22.03
C GLY A 73 24.69 18.40 -21.33
N SER A 74 23.64 17.64 -21.00
CA SER A 74 22.53 18.12 -20.19
C SER A 74 23.00 18.65 -18.83
N LYS A 75 22.49 19.82 -18.43
CA LYS A 75 22.70 20.37 -17.09
C LYS A 75 22.04 19.52 -16.00
N ALA A 76 21.05 18.70 -16.36
CA ALA A 76 20.40 17.74 -15.48
C ALA A 76 21.08 16.36 -15.49
N GLY A 77 22.21 16.18 -16.18
CA GLY A 77 22.95 14.92 -16.21
C GLY A 77 23.29 14.38 -14.81
N CYS A 78 23.40 13.06 -14.70
CA CYS A 78 23.85 12.41 -13.46
C CYS A 78 25.32 12.76 -13.19
N VAL A 79 25.67 12.96 -11.93
CA VAL A 79 27.03 13.24 -11.49
C VAL A 79 27.50 12.21 -10.46
N PHE A 80 28.81 12.07 -10.31
CA PHE A 80 29.44 11.40 -9.17
C PHE A 80 30.44 12.37 -8.55
N LEU A 81 30.39 12.50 -7.22
CA LEU A 81 31.21 13.45 -6.47
C LEU A 81 32.07 12.68 -5.46
N GLU A 82 33.38 12.89 -5.47
CA GLU A 82 34.27 12.29 -4.46
C GLU A 82 34.12 12.97 -3.09
N LYS A 83 33.68 14.23 -3.07
CA LYS A 83 33.51 15.05 -1.86
C LYS A 83 32.13 15.69 -1.85
N ALA A 84 31.69 16.07 -0.65
CA ALA A 84 30.48 16.87 -0.50
C ALA A 84 30.60 18.19 -1.29
N HIS A 85 29.49 18.61 -1.89
CA HIS A 85 29.33 19.95 -2.48
C HIS A 85 28.64 20.91 -1.49
N PRO A 86 28.63 22.24 -1.76
CA PRO A 86 27.85 23.18 -0.95
C PRO A 86 26.36 22.77 -0.87
N LEU A 87 25.69 23.08 0.24
CA LEU A 87 24.26 22.80 0.40
C LEU A 87 23.38 23.93 -0.17
N ASP A 88 23.92 25.15 -0.25
CA ASP A 88 23.30 26.27 -0.94
C ASP A 88 23.60 26.16 -2.44
N ILE A 89 22.70 25.49 -3.15
CA ILE A 89 22.80 25.19 -4.58
C ILE A 89 21.53 25.63 -5.30
N GLU A 90 21.70 26.03 -6.56
CA GLU A 90 20.58 26.28 -7.47
C GLU A 90 19.94 24.96 -7.92
N ASP A 91 18.64 25.04 -8.21
CA ASP A 91 17.87 23.92 -8.76
C ASP A 91 18.34 23.57 -10.18
N LEU A 92 18.28 22.28 -10.51
CA LEU A 92 18.59 21.81 -11.85
C LEU A 92 17.59 22.34 -12.90
N ILE A 93 18.14 22.72 -14.06
CA ILE A 93 17.37 23.13 -15.23
C ILE A 93 17.19 21.93 -16.14
N TYR A 94 15.94 21.62 -16.49
CA TYR A 94 15.56 20.53 -17.39
C TYR A 94 15.07 21.10 -18.72
N THR A 95 15.62 20.58 -19.82
CA THR A 95 15.15 20.82 -21.18
C THR A 95 13.96 19.92 -21.54
N GLU A 96 13.36 20.11 -22.71
CA GLU A 96 12.31 19.21 -23.20
C GLU A 96 12.85 17.82 -23.50
N GLU A 97 14.09 17.73 -24.02
CA GLU A 97 14.77 16.46 -24.23
C GLU A 97 15.06 15.73 -22.90
N ASP A 98 15.36 16.47 -21.83
CA ASP A 98 15.49 15.90 -20.49
C ASP A 98 14.15 15.38 -19.96
N ASN A 99 13.06 16.10 -20.21
CA ASN A 99 11.71 15.68 -19.80
C ASN A 99 11.28 14.41 -20.52
N ALA A 100 11.59 14.29 -21.82
CA ALA A 100 11.34 13.08 -22.59
C ALA A 100 12.13 11.88 -22.04
N ALA A 101 13.42 12.05 -21.76
CA ALA A 101 14.25 10.99 -21.16
C ALA A 101 13.76 10.58 -19.76
N LEU A 102 13.24 11.54 -18.98
CA LEU A 102 12.64 11.29 -17.66
C LEU A 102 11.31 10.52 -17.78
N GLU A 103 10.48 10.82 -18.77
CA GLU A 103 9.27 10.07 -19.04
C GLU A 103 9.57 8.61 -19.43
N ASP A 104 10.51 8.40 -20.36
CA ASP A 104 10.93 7.05 -20.76
C ASP A 104 11.42 6.26 -19.55
N TRP A 105 12.22 6.88 -18.68
CA TRP A 105 12.66 6.28 -17.43
C TRP A 105 11.51 5.98 -16.48
N ALA A 106 10.55 6.89 -16.31
CA ALA A 106 9.40 6.66 -15.43
C ALA A 106 8.56 5.48 -15.92
N ARG A 107 8.37 5.33 -17.23
CA ARG A 107 7.68 4.18 -17.84
C ARG A 107 8.45 2.88 -17.71
N GLU A 108 9.77 2.92 -17.81
CA GLU A 108 10.63 1.73 -17.63
C GLU A 108 10.70 1.28 -16.15
N ARG A 109 10.63 2.22 -15.20
CA ARG A 109 10.93 1.98 -13.77
C ARG A 109 9.75 2.06 -12.82
N SER A 110 8.55 2.35 -13.33
CA SER A 110 7.34 2.32 -12.51
C SER A 110 7.04 0.90 -12.05
N ASP A 111 6.91 0.72 -10.73
CA ASP A 111 6.66 -0.56 -10.10
C ASP A 111 5.59 -0.43 -8.99
N THR A 112 5.06 -1.58 -8.56
CA THR A 112 4.07 -1.68 -7.48
C THR A 112 4.72 -1.43 -6.11
N THR A 113 3.99 -0.82 -5.18
CA THR A 113 4.35 -0.83 -3.75
C THR A 113 3.73 -2.00 -3.00
N TRP A 114 3.18 -2.98 -3.71
CA TRP A 114 2.38 -4.08 -3.18
C TRP A 114 1.14 -3.61 -2.41
N HIS A 115 0.58 -2.46 -2.79
CA HIS A 115 -0.61 -1.85 -2.19
C HIS A 115 -1.83 -2.01 -3.11
N SER A 116 -1.97 -3.19 -3.72
CA SER A 116 -3.05 -3.46 -4.64
C SER A 116 -4.41 -3.41 -3.95
N ILE A 117 -5.40 -2.76 -4.57
CA ILE A 117 -6.78 -2.59 -4.07
C ILE A 117 -7.84 -2.65 -5.20
N GLY A 118 -9.13 -2.63 -4.84
CA GLY A 118 -10.22 -2.16 -5.72
C GLY A 118 -10.85 -3.17 -6.69
N THR A 119 -10.35 -4.41 -6.75
CA THR A 119 -10.81 -5.44 -7.70
C THR A 119 -12.20 -6.02 -7.43
N ILE A 120 -12.80 -5.73 -6.29
CA ILE A 120 -14.18 -6.10 -5.91
C ILE A 120 -14.84 -4.86 -5.29
N ARG A 121 -14.77 -3.74 -6.02
CA ARG A 121 -15.13 -2.40 -5.55
C ARG A 121 -16.47 -2.34 -4.80
N MET A 122 -16.46 -1.78 -3.59
CA MET A 122 -17.66 -1.40 -2.85
C MET A 122 -18.22 -0.10 -3.46
N ALA A 123 -19.39 -0.20 -4.08
CA ALA A 123 -20.09 0.89 -4.75
C ALA A 123 -21.51 0.44 -5.08
N PRO A 124 -22.43 1.35 -5.45
CA PRO A 124 -23.71 0.95 -6.01
C PRO A 124 -23.55 0.00 -7.20
N ARG A 125 -24.43 -0.99 -7.32
CA ARG A 125 -24.36 -2.03 -8.36
C ARG A 125 -24.38 -1.44 -9.77
N GLU A 126 -25.22 -0.44 -9.99
CA GLU A 126 -25.37 0.31 -11.23
C GLU A 126 -24.11 1.11 -11.61
N ALA A 127 -23.25 1.42 -10.64
CA ALA A 127 -21.96 2.06 -10.83
C ALA A 127 -20.81 1.04 -11.00
N GLY A 128 -21.12 -0.24 -11.22
CA GLY A 128 -20.14 -1.32 -11.35
C GLY A 128 -19.65 -1.90 -10.02
N GLY A 129 -20.35 -1.60 -8.93
CA GLY A 129 -20.04 -2.14 -7.61
C GLY A 129 -20.24 -3.65 -7.50
N CYS A 130 -19.43 -4.29 -6.66
CA CYS A 130 -19.43 -5.73 -6.44
C CYS A 130 -19.93 -6.12 -5.05
N VAL A 131 -19.73 -5.24 -4.06
CA VAL A 131 -20.24 -5.43 -2.70
C VAL A 131 -21.01 -4.21 -2.21
N ASP A 132 -21.98 -4.45 -1.33
CA ASP A 132 -22.70 -3.39 -0.62
C ASP A 132 -21.92 -2.85 0.60
N ALA A 133 -22.47 -1.82 1.26
CA ALA A 133 -21.88 -1.23 2.46
C ALA A 133 -21.81 -2.20 3.67
N ARG A 134 -22.50 -3.35 3.61
CA ARG A 134 -22.42 -4.43 4.60
C ARG A 134 -21.48 -5.54 4.16
N LEU A 135 -20.70 -5.33 3.09
CA LEU A 135 -19.72 -6.27 2.53
C LEU A 135 -20.32 -7.49 1.85
N ASN A 136 -21.63 -7.52 1.60
CA ASN A 136 -22.27 -8.63 0.89
C ASN A 136 -21.93 -8.55 -0.58
N VAL A 137 -21.58 -9.67 -1.20
CA VAL A 137 -21.46 -9.76 -2.67
C VAL A 137 -22.85 -9.68 -3.27
N TYR A 138 -23.07 -8.73 -4.20
CA TYR A 138 -24.38 -8.50 -4.79
C TYR A 138 -25.00 -9.79 -5.36
N GLU A 139 -26.31 -9.95 -5.13
CA GLU A 139 -27.13 -11.08 -5.63
C GLU A 139 -26.75 -12.47 -5.09
N THR A 140 -25.84 -12.52 -4.11
CA THR A 140 -25.49 -13.76 -3.40
C THR A 140 -26.09 -13.81 -2.00
N ILE A 141 -26.16 -15.01 -1.43
CA ILE A 141 -26.61 -15.25 -0.06
C ILE A 141 -25.46 -15.85 0.75
N GLN A 142 -25.19 -15.32 1.96
CA GLN A 142 -24.14 -15.81 2.87
C GLN A 142 -22.71 -15.73 2.30
N LEU A 143 -22.43 -14.74 1.47
CA LEU A 143 -21.09 -14.47 0.96
C LEU A 143 -20.70 -13.01 1.18
N LYS A 144 -19.55 -12.82 1.82
CA LYS A 144 -18.92 -11.51 2.01
C LYS A 144 -17.48 -11.49 1.51
N VAL A 145 -17.00 -10.32 1.13
CA VAL A 145 -15.59 -10.07 0.83
C VAL A 145 -15.04 -9.08 1.84
N VAL A 146 -13.92 -9.43 2.48
CA VAL A 146 -13.33 -8.68 3.59
C VAL A 146 -11.81 -8.63 3.36
N ASP A 147 -11.38 -7.71 2.50
CA ASP A 147 -9.97 -7.35 2.29
C ASP A 147 -9.89 -6.08 1.45
N LEU A 148 -8.69 -5.67 1.05
CA LEU A 148 -8.44 -4.46 0.26
C LEU A 148 -9.06 -4.45 -1.15
N SER A 149 -9.58 -5.59 -1.65
CA SER A 149 -10.29 -5.62 -2.94
C SER A 149 -11.54 -4.76 -2.95
N ILE A 150 -12.16 -4.53 -1.78
CA ILE A 150 -13.44 -3.82 -1.68
C ILE A 150 -13.29 -2.30 -1.76
N LEU A 151 -12.06 -1.78 -1.70
CA LEU A 151 -11.83 -0.35 -1.58
C LEU A 151 -12.46 0.42 -2.76
N PRO A 152 -13.30 1.45 -2.49
CA PRO A 152 -13.91 2.26 -3.54
C PRO A 152 -12.91 3.12 -4.31
N SER A 153 -11.80 3.48 -3.65
CA SER A 153 -10.69 4.28 -4.17
C SER A 153 -9.44 4.09 -3.32
N ASN A 154 -8.30 4.56 -3.82
CA ASN A 154 -7.04 4.55 -3.08
C ASN A 154 -7.06 5.36 -1.76
N VAL A 155 -6.10 5.06 -0.89
CA VAL A 155 -5.89 5.67 0.42
C VAL A 155 -4.48 6.23 0.52
N GLY A 156 -4.35 7.44 1.05
CA GLY A 156 -3.06 8.07 1.30
C GLY A 156 -2.35 7.48 2.52
N ALA A 157 -2.01 6.19 2.51
CA ALA A 157 -1.26 5.56 3.59
C ALA A 157 -0.70 4.18 3.17
N ASN A 158 0.11 3.60 4.06
CA ASN A 158 0.34 2.16 4.00
C ASN A 158 -0.98 1.40 4.20
N THR A 159 -1.27 0.44 3.33
CA THR A 159 -2.57 -0.27 3.31
C THR A 159 -2.74 -1.28 4.45
N TYR A 160 -1.72 -1.55 5.26
CA TYR A 160 -1.82 -2.47 6.40
C TYR A 160 -2.82 -1.98 7.46
N SER A 161 -2.77 -0.71 7.86
CA SER A 161 -3.79 -0.13 8.76
C SER A 161 -5.19 -0.21 8.17
N THR A 162 -5.33 0.03 6.87
CA THR A 162 -6.63 -0.07 6.18
C THR A 162 -7.16 -1.51 6.17
N ALA A 163 -6.29 -2.50 5.97
CA ALA A 163 -6.67 -3.91 6.04
C ALA A 163 -7.14 -4.32 7.44
N LEU A 164 -6.45 -3.89 8.49
CA LEU A 164 -6.86 -4.10 9.88
C LEU A 164 -8.22 -3.44 10.18
N LEU A 165 -8.39 -2.20 9.72
CA LEU A 165 -9.63 -1.45 9.85
C LEU A 165 -10.82 -2.15 9.17
N ILE A 166 -10.63 -2.65 7.94
CA ILE A 166 -11.64 -3.44 7.22
C ILE A 166 -11.99 -4.70 8.03
N GLY A 167 -10.98 -5.37 8.61
CA GLY A 167 -11.18 -6.53 9.49
C GLY A 167 -12.02 -6.20 10.73
N GLU A 168 -11.70 -5.12 11.43
CA GLU A 168 -12.46 -4.64 12.60
C GLU A 168 -13.90 -4.29 12.23
N LYS A 169 -14.10 -3.56 11.12
CA LYS A 169 -15.44 -3.20 10.64
C LYS A 169 -16.25 -4.43 10.23
N ALA A 170 -15.64 -5.38 9.53
CA ALA A 170 -16.29 -6.61 9.14
C ALA A 170 -16.70 -7.46 10.35
N ALA A 171 -15.87 -7.52 11.39
CA ALA A 171 -16.21 -8.23 12.62
C ALA A 171 -17.49 -7.67 13.26
N LEU A 172 -17.66 -6.34 13.26
CA LEU A 172 -18.88 -5.68 13.72
C LEU A 172 -20.10 -6.04 12.87
N LEU A 173 -20.00 -5.85 11.55
CA LEU A 173 -21.10 -6.10 10.62
C LEU A 173 -21.54 -7.57 10.63
N ILE A 174 -20.58 -8.49 10.72
CA ILE A 174 -20.85 -9.93 10.82
C ILE A 174 -21.51 -10.27 12.15
N ALA A 175 -21.08 -9.66 13.26
CA ALA A 175 -21.73 -9.88 14.55
C ALA A 175 -23.19 -9.42 14.53
N GLU A 176 -23.46 -8.23 14.00
CA GLU A 176 -24.81 -7.71 13.79
C GLU A 176 -25.67 -8.64 12.91
N ASP A 177 -25.16 -9.03 11.73
CA ASP A 177 -25.87 -9.89 10.78
C ASP A 177 -26.20 -11.27 11.37
N LEU A 178 -25.38 -11.75 12.32
CA LEU A 178 -25.58 -13.02 13.01
C LEU A 178 -26.38 -12.88 14.32
N GLY A 179 -26.86 -11.68 14.66
CA GLY A 179 -27.61 -11.42 15.89
C GLY A 179 -26.79 -11.61 17.16
N LEU A 180 -25.47 -11.38 17.11
CA LEU A 180 -24.57 -11.46 18.26
C LEU A 180 -24.56 -10.11 18.99
N ASN A 181 -24.95 -10.11 20.27
CA ASN A 181 -24.97 -8.90 21.09
C ASN A 181 -23.56 -8.35 21.34
N HIS A 182 -23.22 -7.24 20.70
CA HIS A 182 -22.11 -6.40 21.12
C HIS A 182 -22.45 -4.91 20.95
N GLN A 183 -22.23 -4.13 22.01
CA GLN A 183 -22.38 -2.68 21.97
C GLN A 183 -21.17 -2.05 21.30
N PHE A 184 -21.37 -1.38 20.17
CA PHE A 184 -20.39 -0.45 19.59
C PHE A 184 -21.09 0.86 19.22
N THR A 185 -20.46 1.98 19.57
CA THR A 185 -20.99 3.34 19.48
C THR A 185 -20.59 4.00 18.15
N HIS A 186 -21.53 4.69 17.50
CA HIS A 186 -21.37 5.49 16.25
C HIS A 186 -20.55 6.77 16.49
N LEU A 187 -19.63 7.18 15.61
CA LEU A 187 -18.70 8.33 15.82
C LEU A 187 -18.43 9.16 14.54
N ARG A 188 -17.50 10.18 14.51
CA ARG A 188 -17.35 11.36 13.53
C ARG A 188 -15.98 11.56 12.67
N PRO A 189 -15.79 12.40 11.57
CA PRO A 189 -15.17 12.12 10.18
C PRO A 189 -13.67 12.40 9.79
N SER A 190 -13.25 11.96 8.55
CA SER A 190 -12.01 12.19 7.69
C SER A 190 -11.96 11.32 6.38
N ASP A 191 -10.83 11.20 5.64
CA ASP A 191 -10.57 10.54 4.31
C ASP A 191 -11.52 9.43 3.78
N PHE A 192 -11.99 8.56 4.66
CA PHE A 192 -12.97 7.54 4.29
C PHE A 192 -14.31 8.14 3.83
N ASP A 193 -14.57 9.41 4.14
CA ASP A 193 -15.72 10.17 3.65
C ASP A 193 -15.75 10.26 2.11
N ALA A 194 -14.57 10.25 1.46
CA ALA A 194 -14.47 10.23 0.01
C ALA A 194 -15.04 8.95 -0.63
N TRP A 195 -15.19 7.87 0.15
CA TRP A 195 -15.85 6.64 -0.31
C TRP A 195 -17.36 6.82 -0.50
N ASN A 196 -17.94 7.88 0.07
CA ASN A 196 -19.37 8.21 -0.03
C ASN A 196 -20.27 6.99 0.21
N THR A 197 -19.87 6.15 1.17
CA THR A 197 -20.54 4.89 1.49
C THR A 197 -20.99 4.95 2.95
N GLY A 198 -22.30 4.88 3.20
CA GLY A 198 -22.86 4.99 4.54
C GLY A 198 -22.26 3.96 5.50
N GLY A 199 -21.85 4.40 6.69
CA GLY A 199 -21.20 3.55 7.69
C GLY A 199 -19.70 3.36 7.49
N TRP A 200 -19.08 4.02 6.50
CA TRP A 200 -17.65 3.98 6.20
C TRP A 200 -17.01 5.36 6.15
N GLY A 201 -17.65 6.42 6.65
CA GLY A 201 -16.95 7.69 6.86
C GLY A 201 -15.96 7.55 8.02
N SER A 202 -15.01 8.48 8.22
CA SER A 202 -14.11 8.28 9.38
C SER A 202 -14.81 8.38 10.70
N ASP A 203 -16.02 8.93 10.68
CA ASP A 203 -17.09 8.73 11.62
C ASP A 203 -17.06 7.37 12.27
N ASP A 204 -17.27 6.42 11.40
CA ASP A 204 -17.46 5.04 11.76
C ASP A 204 -16.14 4.33 11.97
N LEU A 205 -15.01 4.90 11.48
CA LEU A 205 -13.75 4.19 11.32
C LEU A 205 -12.64 4.63 12.29
N ILE A 206 -12.54 5.89 12.72
CA ILE A 206 -11.59 6.33 13.76
C ILE A 206 -11.69 5.49 15.04
N PRO A 207 -12.89 5.15 15.57
CA PRO A 207 -12.97 4.33 16.78
C PRO A 207 -12.36 2.93 16.57
N LEU A 208 -12.45 2.40 15.35
CA LEU A 208 -11.89 1.11 14.98
C LEU A 208 -10.38 1.19 14.75
N LEU A 209 -9.88 2.30 14.18
CA LEU A 209 -8.45 2.61 14.15
C LEU A 209 -7.88 2.58 15.57
N LYS A 210 -8.52 3.31 16.49
CA LYS A 210 -8.12 3.37 17.90
C LYS A 210 -8.22 2.02 18.62
N LYS A 211 -9.15 1.15 18.19
CA LYS A 211 -9.36 -0.16 18.79
C LYS A 211 -8.19 -1.10 18.53
N PHE A 212 -7.66 -1.14 17.31
CA PHE A 212 -6.55 -2.04 17.01
C PHE A 212 -5.19 -1.46 17.41
N GLU A 213 -5.07 -0.14 17.47
CA GLU A 213 -3.79 0.54 17.64
C GLU A 213 -3.33 0.67 19.09
N ASN A 214 -2.02 0.48 19.30
CA ASN A 214 -1.27 0.94 20.45
C ASN A 214 -0.11 1.82 19.99
N TYR A 215 -0.34 3.13 20.00
CA TYR A 215 0.54 4.14 19.43
C TYR A 215 1.52 4.68 20.47
N HIS A 216 2.82 4.64 20.15
CA HIS A 216 3.90 4.98 21.09
C HIS A 216 4.61 6.31 20.78
N ILE A 217 4.17 7.04 19.74
CA ILE A 217 4.92 8.20 19.21
C ILE A 217 4.39 9.52 19.77
N ALA A 218 3.10 9.82 19.56
CA ALA A 218 2.47 11.06 20.02
C ALA A 218 1.31 10.73 20.98
N PRO A 219 1.46 10.90 22.32
CA PRO A 219 0.42 10.54 23.29
C PRO A 219 -0.78 11.49 23.25
N GLY A 220 -1.98 10.97 23.51
CA GLY A 220 -3.21 11.76 23.68
C GLY A 220 -3.84 12.31 22.39
N ARG A 221 -3.36 11.92 21.21
CA ARG A 221 -3.94 12.31 19.92
C ARG A 221 -5.32 11.69 19.73
N ALA A 222 -6.25 12.48 19.21
CA ALA A 222 -7.64 12.05 19.04
C ALA A 222 -7.79 10.89 18.04
N THR A 223 -6.91 10.85 17.05
CA THR A 223 -6.89 9.92 15.91
C THR A 223 -6.18 8.60 16.19
N HIS A 224 -5.54 8.44 17.35
CA HIS A 224 -4.74 7.25 17.68
C HIS A 224 -5.28 6.45 18.87
N GLY A 225 -5.07 5.14 18.82
CA GLY A 225 -5.30 4.19 19.92
C GLY A 225 -4.07 3.98 20.79
N TYR A 226 -4.25 3.66 22.07
CA TYR A 226 -3.15 3.48 23.04
C TYR A 226 -3.25 2.18 23.84
N THR A 227 -4.13 1.27 23.41
CA THR A 227 -4.46 0.05 24.17
C THR A 227 -4.74 -1.17 23.28
N GLY A 228 -4.71 -1.00 21.97
CA GLY A 228 -4.96 -2.08 21.02
C GLY A 228 -3.80 -3.09 20.93
N PRO A 229 -4.00 -4.20 20.22
CA PRO A 229 -2.98 -5.23 20.08
C PRO A 229 -1.82 -4.86 19.14
N ILE A 230 -1.99 -3.89 18.23
CA ILE A 230 -0.97 -3.55 17.22
C ILE A 230 -0.09 -2.41 17.73
N ASN A 231 1.15 -2.72 18.09
CA ASN A 231 2.12 -1.69 18.46
C ASN A 231 2.61 -0.90 17.23
N ILE A 232 2.57 0.43 17.33
CA ILE A 232 3.10 1.34 16.32
C ILE A 232 4.11 2.27 16.99
N SER A 233 5.36 2.18 16.55
CA SER A 233 6.49 2.87 17.17
C SER A 233 7.55 3.24 16.14
N HIS A 234 8.55 4.00 16.55
CA HIS A 234 9.80 4.07 15.80
C HIS A 234 10.65 2.82 16.08
N SER A 235 11.50 2.41 15.12
CA SER A 235 12.60 1.51 15.47
C SER A 235 13.52 2.18 16.49
N GLY A 236 14.21 1.40 17.33
CA GLY A 236 15.09 1.99 18.34
C GLY A 236 16.22 2.83 17.73
N ASP A 237 16.74 2.44 16.57
CA ASP A 237 17.74 3.22 15.84
C ASP A 237 17.12 4.26 14.92
N TYR A 238 17.82 5.39 14.79
CA TYR A 238 17.45 6.51 13.94
C TYR A 238 18.60 6.88 13.00
N ALA A 239 18.48 6.46 11.74
CA ALA A 239 19.48 6.63 10.70
C ALA A 239 19.98 8.07 10.55
N THR A 240 21.30 8.25 10.35
CA THR A 240 21.88 9.55 10.02
C THR A 240 21.30 10.11 8.73
N VAL A 241 21.18 9.29 7.68
CA VAL A 241 20.58 9.70 6.40
C VAL A 241 19.13 10.16 6.52
N ALA A 242 18.38 9.61 7.48
CA ALA A 242 17.00 10.01 7.71
C ALA A 242 16.92 11.41 8.32
N LYS A 243 17.82 11.74 9.26
CA LYS A 243 17.93 13.10 9.82
C LYS A 243 18.33 14.10 8.74
N GLU A 244 19.36 13.78 7.97
CA GLU A 244 19.81 14.63 6.85
C GLU A 244 18.70 14.88 5.82
N TYR A 245 17.91 13.87 5.49
CA TYR A 245 16.77 14.02 4.59
C TYR A 245 15.71 14.97 5.15
N LEU A 246 15.39 14.89 6.45
CA LEU A 246 14.42 15.81 7.07
C LEU A 246 14.95 17.24 7.14
N ASP A 247 16.25 17.42 7.41
CA ASP A 247 16.89 18.74 7.36
C ASP A 247 16.86 19.32 5.95
N ALA A 248 17.14 18.50 4.92
CA ALA A 248 17.06 18.92 3.52
C ALA A 248 15.60 19.23 3.07
N CYS A 249 14.62 18.50 3.60
CA CYS A 249 13.20 18.84 3.43
C CYS A 249 12.89 20.22 4.01
N ALA A 250 13.33 20.50 5.25
CA ALA A 250 13.12 21.80 5.89
C ALA A 250 13.77 22.95 5.09
N GLN A 251 14.99 22.75 4.59
CA GLN A 251 15.70 23.72 3.74
C GLN A 251 14.98 24.01 2.42
N THR A 252 14.17 23.07 1.91
CA THR A 252 13.39 23.21 0.68
C THR A 252 11.94 23.63 0.92
N GLY A 253 11.61 24.05 2.15
CA GLY A 253 10.29 24.57 2.52
C GLY A 253 9.24 23.49 2.81
N ILE A 254 9.66 22.26 3.11
CA ILE A 254 8.77 21.18 3.57
C ILE A 254 8.84 21.14 5.11
N PRO A 255 7.74 21.46 5.81
CA PRO A 255 7.77 21.56 7.27
C PRO A 255 7.92 20.19 7.91
N MET A 256 8.72 20.12 8.97
CA MET A 256 8.75 18.96 9.85
C MET A 256 7.49 18.93 10.70
N VAL A 257 6.84 17.78 10.76
CA VAL A 257 5.68 17.52 11.63
C VAL A 257 6.00 16.39 12.61
N GLU A 258 5.32 16.39 13.75
CA GLU A 258 5.47 15.31 14.74
C GLU A 258 4.88 13.99 14.22
N ASP A 259 3.73 14.07 13.52
CA ASP A 259 2.98 12.92 13.07
C ASP A 259 2.43 13.12 11.65
N LEU A 260 2.99 12.40 10.68
CA LEU A 260 2.47 12.39 9.31
C LEU A 260 1.19 11.54 9.17
N MET A 261 0.80 10.75 10.17
CA MET A 261 -0.30 9.79 10.11
C MET A 261 -1.50 10.24 10.95
N ASP A 262 -1.65 11.55 11.18
CA ASP A 262 -2.70 12.18 11.97
C ASP A 262 -4.06 12.34 11.25
N LEU A 263 -4.22 11.76 10.05
CA LEU A 263 -5.39 11.88 9.17
C LEU A 263 -5.66 13.30 8.60
N HIS A 264 -4.80 14.28 8.85
CA HIS A 264 -5.01 15.68 8.46
C HIS A 264 -3.84 16.27 7.67
N THR A 265 -2.62 15.79 7.94
CA THR A 265 -1.41 16.32 7.34
C THR A 265 -1.29 15.89 5.88
N GLY A 266 -1.57 16.84 4.98
CA GLY A 266 -1.43 16.69 3.52
C GLY A 266 -0.05 17.08 2.96
N TYR A 267 0.75 17.83 3.72
CA TYR A 267 2.07 18.35 3.32
C TYR A 267 3.03 18.46 4.51
N GLY A 268 4.18 17.81 4.45
CA GLY A 268 5.19 17.83 5.51
C GLY A 268 6.16 16.64 5.46
N CYS A 269 7.13 16.61 6.36
CA CYS A 269 8.07 15.49 6.54
C CYS A 269 8.17 15.08 8.00
N SER A 270 8.45 13.80 8.27
CA SER A 270 8.69 13.31 9.62
C SER A 270 9.53 12.03 9.62
N ARG A 271 9.97 11.65 10.81
CA ARG A 271 10.39 10.28 11.07
C ARG A 271 9.18 9.35 10.85
N ILE A 272 9.39 8.21 10.19
CA ILE A 272 8.30 7.31 9.80
C ILE A 272 8.05 6.24 10.87
N ALA A 273 6.80 6.15 11.30
CA ALA A 273 6.29 5.12 12.21
C ALA A 273 6.34 3.72 11.57
N LYS A 274 6.48 2.68 12.40
CA LYS A 274 6.57 1.28 12.00
C LYS A 274 5.65 0.42 12.84
N TYR A 275 5.13 -0.65 12.25
CA TYR A 275 4.41 -1.71 12.96
C TYR A 275 5.40 -2.63 13.67
N VAL A 276 6.02 -2.10 14.72
CA VAL A 276 7.05 -2.76 15.52
C VAL A 276 6.72 -2.54 17.00
N ASP A 277 6.85 -3.59 17.79
CA ASP A 277 6.76 -3.48 19.25
C ASP A 277 8.05 -2.86 19.80
N PRO A 278 7.98 -1.70 20.46
CA PRO A 278 9.17 -1.01 20.95
C PRO A 278 9.91 -1.77 22.06
N SER A 279 9.23 -2.69 22.76
CA SER A 279 9.82 -3.49 23.83
C SER A 279 10.63 -4.69 23.30
N THR A 280 10.18 -5.29 22.19
CA THR A 280 10.79 -6.50 21.64
C THR A 280 11.53 -6.30 20.32
N GLY A 281 11.19 -5.27 19.55
CA GLY A 281 11.71 -4.99 18.21
C GLY A 281 11.05 -5.82 17.10
N TYR A 282 10.12 -6.71 17.44
CA TYR A 282 9.48 -7.58 16.46
C TYR A 282 8.33 -6.89 15.73
N ARG A 283 8.18 -7.30 14.46
CA ARG A 283 7.05 -6.93 13.60
C ARG A 283 5.72 -7.24 14.27
N GLN A 284 4.76 -6.35 14.09
CA GLN A 284 3.37 -6.52 14.54
C GLN A 284 2.50 -6.99 13.38
N ASP A 285 2.41 -8.30 13.16
CA ASP A 285 1.52 -8.89 12.16
C ASP A 285 0.17 -9.33 12.73
N ALA A 286 -0.87 -9.29 11.89
CA ALA A 286 -2.23 -9.61 12.28
C ALA A 286 -2.41 -11.07 12.77
N ALA A 287 -1.61 -12.02 12.27
CA ALA A 287 -1.74 -13.42 12.65
C ALA A 287 -1.32 -13.63 14.12
N HIS A 288 -0.17 -13.08 14.54
CA HIS A 288 0.24 -13.15 15.94
C HIS A 288 -0.76 -12.46 16.87
N GLN A 289 -1.28 -11.31 16.43
CA GLN A 289 -2.09 -10.44 17.28
C GLN A 289 -3.55 -10.90 17.40
N TYR A 290 -4.13 -11.49 16.35
CA TYR A 290 -5.55 -11.90 16.35
C TYR A 290 -5.79 -13.41 16.29
N ILE A 291 -4.84 -14.21 15.78
CA ILE A 291 -5.00 -15.66 15.60
C ILE A 291 -4.19 -16.44 16.64
N HIS A 292 -2.88 -16.22 16.71
CA HIS A 292 -2.01 -16.99 17.62
C HIS A 292 -2.22 -16.61 19.09
N SER A 293 -2.63 -15.37 19.37
CA SER A 293 -3.13 -14.94 20.69
C SER A 293 -4.36 -15.75 21.16
N GLN A 294 -5.08 -16.39 20.24
CA GLN A 294 -6.25 -17.24 20.49
C GLN A 294 -5.94 -18.73 20.42
N SER A 295 -4.68 -19.15 20.60
CA SER A 295 -4.25 -20.56 20.49
C SER A 295 -5.00 -21.55 21.40
N GLY A 296 -5.58 -21.08 22.51
CA GLY A 296 -6.46 -21.88 23.38
C GLY A 296 -7.92 -22.01 22.92
N ASN A 297 -8.34 -21.27 21.88
CA ASN A 297 -9.72 -21.24 21.40
C ASN A 297 -10.04 -22.49 20.56
N LYS A 298 -10.75 -23.45 21.17
CA LYS A 298 -11.16 -24.70 20.50
C LYS A 298 -12.16 -24.52 19.35
N SER A 299 -12.79 -23.34 19.24
CA SER A 299 -13.72 -23.02 18.14
C SER A 299 -13.01 -22.45 16.91
N LEU A 300 -11.73 -22.07 17.02
CA LEU A 300 -10.92 -21.57 15.91
C LEU A 300 -10.08 -22.71 15.31
N ARG A 301 -10.24 -22.91 14.00
CA ARG A 301 -9.43 -23.89 13.25
C ARG A 301 -8.66 -23.20 12.14
N VAL A 302 -7.33 -23.27 12.21
CA VAL A 302 -6.42 -22.75 11.17
C VAL A 302 -5.94 -23.92 10.32
N THR A 303 -6.13 -23.82 9.00
CA THR A 303 -5.63 -24.82 8.04
C THR A 303 -4.68 -24.16 7.05
N ALA A 304 -3.39 -24.19 7.37
CA ALA A 304 -2.34 -23.65 6.50
C ALA A 304 -2.06 -24.59 5.29
N LYS A 305 -1.22 -24.13 4.35
CA LYS A 305 -0.80 -24.90 3.16
C LYS A 305 -1.97 -25.47 2.34
N THR A 306 -3.09 -24.77 2.37
CA THR A 306 -4.35 -25.16 1.73
C THR A 306 -4.79 -24.03 0.82
N LEU A 307 -4.98 -24.33 -0.46
CA LEU A 307 -5.39 -23.38 -1.48
C LEU A 307 -6.90 -23.50 -1.72
N VAL A 308 -7.63 -22.40 -1.53
CA VAL A 308 -9.03 -22.29 -1.92
C VAL A 308 -9.10 -22.17 -3.44
N THR A 309 -9.80 -23.10 -4.07
CA THR A 309 -9.96 -23.15 -5.53
C THR A 309 -11.18 -22.36 -5.98
N ARG A 310 -12.31 -22.57 -5.29
CA ARG A 310 -13.62 -21.95 -5.56
C ARG A 310 -14.52 -22.01 -4.33
N ILE A 311 -15.55 -21.18 -4.34
CA ILE A 311 -16.72 -21.23 -3.47
C ILE A 311 -17.71 -22.25 -4.06
N LEU A 312 -18.45 -22.92 -3.18
CA LEU A 312 -19.52 -23.84 -3.55
C LEU A 312 -20.86 -23.15 -3.33
N PHE A 313 -21.77 -23.29 -4.28
CA PHE A 313 -23.08 -22.64 -4.27
C PHE A 313 -24.23 -23.65 -4.35
N ASP A 314 -25.33 -23.32 -3.66
CA ASP A 314 -26.67 -23.87 -3.86
C ASP A 314 -27.56 -22.71 -4.32
N GLY A 315 -27.91 -22.68 -5.62
CA GLY A 315 -28.40 -21.47 -6.27
C GLY A 315 -27.37 -20.34 -6.15
N THR A 316 -27.73 -19.24 -5.48
CA THR A 316 -26.82 -18.12 -5.18
C THR A 316 -26.33 -18.11 -3.72
N LYS A 317 -26.67 -19.14 -2.93
CA LYS A 317 -26.23 -19.27 -1.55
C LYS A 317 -24.87 -19.94 -1.47
N ALA A 318 -23.89 -19.27 -0.88
CA ALA A 318 -22.60 -19.87 -0.58
C ALA A 318 -22.73 -20.91 0.55
N VAL A 319 -22.35 -22.16 0.28
CA VAL A 319 -22.49 -23.30 1.21
C VAL A 319 -21.16 -23.89 1.66
N GLY A 320 -20.05 -23.41 1.11
CA GLY A 320 -18.71 -23.90 1.47
C GLY A 320 -17.65 -23.50 0.46
N VAL A 321 -16.50 -24.16 0.55
CA VAL A 321 -15.36 -23.96 -0.34
C VAL A 321 -14.75 -25.28 -0.77
N GLY A 322 -14.27 -25.32 -2.02
CA GLY A 322 -13.41 -26.40 -2.53
C GLY A 322 -11.95 -26.05 -2.35
N VAL A 323 -11.17 -26.96 -1.76
CA VAL A 323 -9.76 -26.75 -1.43
C VAL A 323 -8.86 -27.88 -1.93
N VAL A 324 -7.60 -27.55 -2.18
CA VAL A 324 -6.51 -28.50 -2.45
C VAL A 324 -5.30 -28.14 -1.59
N GLY A 325 -4.32 -29.05 -1.46
CA GLY A 325 -3.03 -28.70 -0.90
C GLY A 325 -2.30 -27.67 -1.77
N ASN A 326 -1.57 -26.74 -1.16
CA ASN A 326 -0.92 -25.64 -1.89
C ASN A 326 0.46 -26.03 -2.44
N LYS A 327 0.54 -26.28 -3.75
CA LYS A 327 1.80 -26.65 -4.44
C LYS A 327 2.90 -25.60 -4.34
N LYS A 328 2.54 -24.32 -4.19
CA LYS A 328 3.54 -23.24 -4.04
C LYS A 328 4.25 -23.28 -2.69
N GLN A 329 3.65 -23.95 -1.69
CA GLN A 329 4.22 -24.09 -0.34
C GLN A 329 4.72 -25.51 -0.05
N ASP A 330 4.23 -26.49 -0.78
CA ASP A 330 4.69 -27.88 -0.72
C ASP A 330 4.52 -28.52 -2.11
N PRO A 331 5.60 -28.76 -2.87
CA PRO A 331 5.53 -29.35 -4.22
C PRO A 331 4.82 -30.72 -4.28
N ASN A 332 4.78 -31.46 -3.16
CA ASN A 332 4.16 -32.77 -3.05
C ASN A 332 2.74 -32.72 -2.47
N ALA A 333 2.16 -31.52 -2.32
CA ALA A 333 0.86 -31.35 -1.69
C ALA A 333 -0.25 -32.11 -2.42
N ASP A 334 -1.11 -32.79 -1.65
CA ASP A 334 -2.29 -33.50 -2.13
C ASP A 334 -3.21 -32.57 -2.93
N GLN A 335 -3.46 -32.91 -4.20
CA GLN A 335 -4.33 -32.15 -5.09
C GLN A 335 -5.75 -32.69 -5.19
N ALA A 336 -6.10 -33.72 -4.43
CA ALA A 336 -7.47 -34.17 -4.33
C ALA A 336 -8.35 -33.03 -3.83
N LEU A 337 -9.39 -32.70 -4.59
CA LEU A 337 -10.34 -31.67 -4.20
C LEU A 337 -11.07 -32.13 -2.93
N LYS A 338 -10.97 -31.32 -1.88
CA LYS A 338 -11.69 -31.51 -0.62
C LYS A 338 -12.69 -30.39 -0.43
N THR A 339 -13.77 -30.67 0.27
CA THR A 339 -14.84 -29.69 0.54
C THR A 339 -14.86 -29.34 2.02
N ILE A 340 -14.98 -28.05 2.31
CA ILE A 340 -15.25 -27.52 3.65
C ILE A 340 -16.58 -26.78 3.59
N LEU A 341 -17.60 -27.27 4.31
CA LEU A 341 -18.94 -26.69 4.32
C LEU A 341 -19.06 -25.58 5.37
N ALA A 342 -19.86 -24.56 5.06
CA ALA A 342 -20.16 -23.44 5.93
C ALA A 342 -21.67 -23.38 6.21
N ARG A 343 -22.05 -23.34 7.50
CA ARG A 343 -23.47 -23.30 7.91
C ARG A 343 -24.10 -21.91 7.89
N ARG A 344 -23.28 -20.86 7.99
CA ARG A 344 -23.76 -19.49 8.25
C ARG A 344 -23.22 -18.45 7.29
N LEU A 345 -21.93 -18.51 6.97
CA LEU A 345 -21.27 -17.47 6.20
C LEU A 345 -19.98 -18.00 5.58
N VAL A 346 -19.72 -17.61 4.33
CA VAL A 346 -18.41 -17.67 3.69
C VAL A 346 -17.86 -16.24 3.61
N VAL A 347 -16.63 -16.04 4.09
CA VAL A 347 -15.92 -14.76 3.98
C VAL A 347 -14.68 -14.98 3.12
N VAL A 348 -14.52 -14.15 2.09
CA VAL A 348 -13.35 -14.17 1.21
C VAL A 348 -12.40 -13.03 1.61
N SER A 349 -11.19 -13.40 2.02
CA SER A 349 -10.11 -12.48 2.42
C SER A 349 -8.79 -12.90 1.79
N ALA A 350 -8.81 -13.20 0.49
CA ALA A 350 -7.65 -13.69 -0.27
C ALA A 350 -6.82 -12.55 -0.90
N GLY A 351 -7.08 -11.30 -0.49
CA GLY A 351 -6.42 -10.10 -0.99
C GLY A 351 -6.93 -9.69 -2.37
N THR A 352 -6.58 -8.48 -2.78
CA THR A 352 -7.04 -7.85 -4.02
C THR A 352 -6.97 -8.76 -5.24
N VAL A 353 -5.82 -9.42 -5.45
CA VAL A 353 -5.65 -10.34 -6.57
C VAL A 353 -6.38 -11.67 -6.32
N GLY A 354 -6.20 -12.27 -5.14
CA GLY A 354 -6.71 -13.62 -4.88
C GLY A 354 -8.25 -13.68 -4.83
N SER A 355 -8.88 -12.72 -4.17
CA SER A 355 -10.34 -12.68 -3.96
C SER A 355 -11.10 -12.57 -5.27
N ALA A 356 -10.66 -11.69 -6.17
CA ALA A 356 -11.27 -11.54 -7.50
C ALA A 356 -11.18 -12.83 -8.32
N LEU A 357 -10.04 -13.52 -8.27
CA LEU A 357 -9.84 -14.77 -8.99
C LEU A 357 -10.64 -15.94 -8.36
N VAL A 358 -10.80 -15.97 -7.04
CA VAL A 358 -11.66 -16.95 -6.36
C VAL A 358 -13.12 -16.74 -6.77
N LEU A 359 -13.65 -15.51 -6.74
CA LEU A 359 -15.02 -15.22 -7.17
C LEU A 359 -15.26 -15.65 -8.62
N GLN A 360 -14.37 -15.27 -9.54
CA GLN A 360 -14.49 -15.62 -10.96
C GLN A 360 -14.47 -17.14 -11.19
N ARG A 361 -13.58 -17.88 -10.53
CA ARG A 361 -13.56 -19.37 -10.60
C ARG A 361 -14.78 -20.03 -9.98
N SER A 362 -15.54 -19.28 -9.18
CA SER A 362 -16.76 -19.75 -8.52
C SER A 362 -18.04 -19.40 -9.28
N GLY A 363 -17.93 -18.79 -10.46
CA GLY A 363 -19.09 -18.37 -11.26
C GLY A 363 -19.59 -16.96 -10.96
N VAL A 364 -18.84 -16.15 -10.20
CA VAL A 364 -19.20 -14.75 -9.90
C VAL A 364 -18.23 -13.81 -10.60
N GLY A 365 -18.68 -13.17 -11.68
CA GLY A 365 -17.87 -12.29 -12.52
C GLY A 365 -18.55 -11.98 -13.84
N ALA A 366 -17.82 -11.39 -14.80
CA ALA A 366 -18.37 -11.15 -16.14
C ALA A 366 -18.70 -12.47 -16.85
N SER A 367 -19.99 -12.76 -17.06
CA SER A 367 -20.49 -14.01 -17.67
C SER A 367 -19.85 -14.28 -19.03
N SER A 368 -19.70 -13.23 -19.84
CA SER A 368 -19.06 -13.26 -21.16
C SER A 368 -17.59 -13.69 -21.14
N ARG A 369 -16.92 -13.58 -19.98
CA ARG A 369 -15.54 -14.03 -19.80
C ARG A 369 -15.46 -15.39 -19.13
N ILE A 370 -16.16 -15.60 -18.01
CA ILE A 370 -16.01 -16.83 -17.21
C ILE A 370 -16.55 -18.06 -17.96
N SER A 371 -17.58 -17.89 -18.80
CA SER A 371 -18.08 -18.94 -19.69
C SER A 371 -17.02 -19.46 -20.68
N LYS A 372 -16.10 -18.59 -21.14
CA LYS A 372 -14.97 -19.00 -22.00
C LYS A 372 -13.99 -19.94 -21.30
N CYS A 373 -14.00 -19.96 -19.97
CA CYS A 373 -13.22 -20.89 -19.15
C CYS A 373 -14.00 -22.17 -18.80
N GLY A 374 -15.21 -22.36 -19.33
CA GLY A 374 -16.08 -23.49 -19.00
C GLY A 374 -16.70 -23.41 -17.60
N ILE A 375 -16.91 -22.20 -17.08
CA ILE A 375 -17.51 -21.96 -15.76
C ILE A 375 -18.95 -21.48 -15.94
N ASP A 376 -19.89 -22.17 -15.30
CA ASP A 376 -21.28 -21.73 -15.22
C ASP A 376 -21.39 -20.44 -14.40
N THR A 377 -22.21 -19.51 -14.89
CA THR A 377 -22.45 -18.24 -14.19
C THR A 377 -23.42 -18.46 -13.04
N VAL A 378 -23.00 -18.08 -11.84
CA VAL A 378 -23.85 -17.99 -10.64
C VAL A 378 -24.42 -16.58 -10.53
N VAL A 379 -23.59 -15.55 -10.68
CA VAL A 379 -23.99 -14.14 -10.72
C VAL A 379 -23.17 -13.40 -11.78
N ASP A 380 -23.86 -12.67 -12.67
CA ASP A 380 -23.22 -11.79 -13.64
C ASP A 380 -22.82 -10.46 -12.97
N LEU A 381 -21.55 -10.38 -12.58
CA LEU A 381 -20.98 -9.26 -11.83
C LEU A 381 -19.71 -8.76 -12.53
N PRO A 382 -19.83 -8.01 -13.64
CA PRO A 382 -18.69 -7.66 -14.49
C PRO A 382 -17.65 -6.76 -13.82
N GLY A 383 -17.99 -6.12 -12.70
CA GLY A 383 -17.03 -5.35 -11.89
C GLY A 383 -15.98 -6.22 -11.20
N VAL A 384 -16.21 -7.53 -11.01
CA VAL A 384 -15.23 -8.41 -10.34
C VAL A 384 -13.99 -8.56 -11.22
N GLY A 385 -12.86 -8.10 -10.68
CA GLY A 385 -11.58 -8.05 -11.37
C GLY A 385 -11.34 -6.76 -12.16
N ALA A 386 -12.32 -5.87 -12.27
CA ALA A 386 -12.12 -4.53 -12.83
C ALA A 386 -11.54 -3.58 -11.76
N ASN A 387 -11.20 -2.34 -12.15
CA ASN A 387 -10.79 -1.27 -11.23
C ASN A 387 -9.64 -1.67 -10.28
N TYR A 388 -8.65 -2.42 -10.78
CA TYR A 388 -7.43 -2.62 -10.01
C TYR A 388 -6.72 -1.27 -9.84
N GLU A 389 -6.34 -0.97 -8.61
CA GLU A 389 -5.53 0.18 -8.27
C GLU A 389 -4.34 -0.29 -7.43
N ASP A 390 -3.23 0.43 -7.50
CA ASP A 390 -2.08 0.29 -6.61
C ASP A 390 -1.47 1.69 -6.45
N HIS A 391 -0.49 1.86 -5.57
CA HIS A 391 0.39 3.00 -5.71
C HIS A 391 1.47 2.71 -6.75
N CYS A 392 1.69 3.67 -7.64
CA CYS A 392 2.74 3.61 -8.65
C CYS A 392 4.01 4.27 -8.07
N ALA A 393 5.11 3.53 -8.02
CA ALA A 393 6.38 4.01 -7.46
C ALA A 393 7.49 4.07 -8.49
N CYS A 394 8.27 5.15 -8.44
CA CYS A 394 9.55 5.25 -9.14
C CYS A 394 10.69 5.34 -8.10
N THR A 395 11.66 4.45 -8.22
CA THR A 395 12.77 4.33 -7.28
C THR A 395 14.06 4.92 -7.85
N MET A 396 14.69 5.83 -7.11
CA MET A 396 15.99 6.42 -7.43
C MET A 396 17.04 5.98 -6.42
N VAL A 397 18.27 5.82 -6.88
CA VAL A 397 19.39 5.37 -6.05
C VAL A 397 20.51 6.39 -6.19
N TYR A 398 21.10 6.76 -5.06
CA TYR A 398 22.12 7.78 -4.98
C TYR A 398 23.37 7.18 -4.36
N HIS A 399 24.53 7.64 -4.81
CA HIS A 399 25.76 7.48 -4.08
C HIS A 399 25.72 8.37 -2.83
N ILE A 400 26.18 7.81 -1.72
CA ILE A 400 26.38 8.54 -0.47
C ILE A 400 27.80 8.34 0.03
N ALA A 401 28.22 9.16 1.00
CA ALA A 401 29.53 9.08 1.63
C ALA A 401 29.79 7.69 2.25
N ASP A 402 31.03 7.19 2.13
CA ASP A 402 31.39 5.83 2.53
C ASP A 402 31.36 5.61 4.06
N ASP A 403 31.40 6.68 4.84
CA ASP A 403 31.31 6.66 6.31
C ASP A 403 29.87 6.60 6.84
N VAL A 404 28.87 6.62 5.94
CA VAL A 404 27.46 6.57 6.30
C VAL A 404 26.96 5.12 6.33
N GLU A 405 26.41 4.72 7.47
CA GLU A 405 25.86 3.36 7.64
C GLU A 405 24.59 3.14 6.81
N THR A 406 24.55 2.02 6.09
CA THR A 406 23.43 1.60 5.24
C THR A 406 23.16 0.11 5.38
N LEU A 407 22.04 -0.37 4.81
CA LEU A 407 21.69 -1.79 4.80
C LEU A 407 22.45 -2.61 3.75
N ASP A 408 23.27 -2.00 2.90
CA ASP A 408 23.82 -2.66 1.70
C ASP A 408 24.72 -3.85 2.00
N PRO A 409 25.62 -3.76 2.99
CA PRO A 409 26.39 -4.93 3.40
C PRO A 409 25.49 -6.07 3.91
N VAL A 410 24.35 -5.76 4.55
CA VAL A 410 23.40 -6.78 5.00
C VAL A 410 22.69 -7.43 3.81
N PHE A 411 22.25 -6.65 2.83
CA PHE A 411 21.65 -7.18 1.60
C PHE A 411 22.64 -7.97 0.75
N ALA A 412 23.91 -7.58 0.73
CA ALA A 412 25.00 -8.30 0.08
C ALA A 412 25.38 -9.61 0.82
N GLY A 413 24.81 -9.87 1.99
CA GLY A 413 25.08 -11.07 2.77
C GLY A 413 26.41 -11.03 3.53
N ASP A 414 26.98 -9.85 3.78
CA ASP A 414 28.23 -9.70 4.54
C ASP A 414 28.05 -10.22 5.97
N PRO A 415 28.80 -11.26 6.39
CA PRO A 415 28.61 -11.87 7.70
C PRO A 415 28.89 -10.89 8.86
N SER A 416 29.83 -9.96 8.67
CA SER A 416 30.19 -8.99 9.70
C SER A 416 29.06 -7.97 9.92
N ALA A 417 28.41 -7.51 8.85
CA ALA A 417 27.28 -6.61 8.88
C ALA A 417 26.03 -7.27 9.47
N ILE A 418 25.76 -8.52 9.11
CA ILE A 418 24.67 -9.30 9.70
C ILE A 418 24.90 -9.47 11.21
N GLN A 419 26.12 -9.80 11.63
CA GLN A 419 26.45 -9.93 13.05
C GLN A 419 26.35 -8.61 13.81
N ARG A 420 26.74 -7.48 13.19
CA ARG A 420 26.50 -6.14 13.74
C ARG A 420 25.01 -5.86 13.89
N GLY A 421 24.21 -6.11 12.86
CA GLY A 421 22.75 -5.93 12.89
C GLY A 421 22.07 -6.79 13.97
N LEU A 422 22.50 -8.04 14.15
CA LEU A 422 22.01 -8.90 15.25
C LEU A 422 22.37 -8.34 16.63
N SER A 423 23.57 -7.78 16.77
CA SER A 423 24.01 -7.14 18.02
C SER A 423 23.22 -5.86 18.31
N GLN A 424 23.02 -5.01 17.31
CA GLN A 424 22.16 -3.82 17.39
C GLN A 424 20.74 -4.20 17.81
N PHE A 425 20.12 -5.16 17.11
CA PHE A 425 18.77 -5.63 17.41
C PHE A 425 18.60 -6.11 18.85
N LYS A 426 19.60 -6.80 19.43
CA LYS A 426 19.55 -7.22 20.85
C LYS A 426 19.52 -6.03 21.79
N GLY A 427 20.27 -4.97 21.49
CA GLY A 427 20.37 -3.76 22.31
C GLY A 427 19.23 -2.78 22.09
N THR A 428 19.10 -2.25 20.88
CA THR A 428 18.18 -1.15 20.52
C THR A 428 16.83 -1.63 20.02
N LYS A 429 16.62 -2.95 19.82
CA LYS A 429 15.38 -3.49 19.24
C LYS A 429 15.12 -2.93 17.82
N GLY A 430 16.19 -2.60 17.10
CA GLY A 430 16.14 -2.02 15.76
C GLY A 430 17.46 -2.20 15.00
N GLY A 431 17.80 -1.19 14.18
CA GLY A 431 19.09 -1.10 13.50
C GLY A 431 19.07 -1.69 12.09
N LEU A 432 20.20 -2.29 11.70
CA LEU A 432 20.40 -2.87 10.38
C LEU A 432 19.47 -4.05 10.03
N LEU A 433 18.65 -4.52 10.99
CA LEU A 433 17.61 -5.54 10.76
C LEU A 433 16.20 -4.94 10.65
N GLY A 434 16.10 -3.61 10.56
CA GLY A 434 14.87 -2.88 10.31
C GLY A 434 14.45 -2.87 8.83
N ASN A 435 13.34 -2.19 8.55
CA ASN A 435 12.70 -2.22 7.23
C ASN A 435 13.36 -1.38 6.13
N GLY A 436 14.25 -0.44 6.43
CA GLY A 436 14.69 0.48 5.38
C GLY A 436 14.41 1.96 5.64
N ILE A 437 13.35 2.25 6.38
CA ILE A 437 12.58 3.47 6.15
C ILE A 437 12.40 4.21 7.46
N ASP A 438 13.22 5.24 7.66
CA ASP A 438 13.24 6.03 8.89
C ASP A 438 12.69 7.45 8.69
N ALA A 439 12.63 7.95 7.46
CA ALA A 439 12.07 9.26 7.15
C ALA A 439 11.26 9.24 5.85
N GLY A 440 10.32 10.15 5.75
CA GLY A 440 9.50 10.34 4.56
C GLY A 440 8.80 11.69 4.58
N SER A 441 8.17 12.00 3.47
CA SER A 441 7.40 13.23 3.28
C SER A 441 6.12 12.98 2.52
N ARG A 442 5.12 13.80 2.83
CA ARG A 442 3.89 13.97 2.06
C ARG A 442 4.05 15.26 1.27
N LEU A 443 3.96 15.17 -0.06
CA LEU A 443 4.22 16.28 -0.95
C LEU A 443 2.99 16.67 -1.76
N ARG A 444 2.86 17.98 -1.99
CA ARG A 444 1.84 18.64 -2.80
C ARG A 444 2.53 19.75 -3.61
N PRO A 445 2.22 19.89 -4.91
CA PRO A 445 2.73 21.01 -5.71
C PRO A 445 2.24 22.34 -5.15
N ARG A 446 3.13 23.34 -5.09
CA ARG A 446 2.77 24.73 -4.84
C ARG A 446 2.07 25.34 -6.05
N HIS A 447 1.37 26.45 -5.87
CA HIS A 447 0.66 27.13 -6.96
C HIS A 447 1.58 27.46 -8.15
N GLU A 448 2.77 27.99 -7.89
CA GLU A 448 3.79 28.26 -8.92
C GLU A 448 4.35 27.02 -9.62
N GLU A 449 4.33 25.86 -8.94
CA GLU A 449 4.80 24.59 -9.48
C GLU A 449 3.72 23.99 -10.40
N LEU A 450 2.44 24.09 -10.03
CA LEU A 450 1.29 23.65 -10.87
C LEU A 450 1.29 24.32 -12.25
N GLN A 451 1.68 25.60 -12.33
CA GLN A 451 1.79 26.32 -13.60
C GLN A 451 2.83 25.73 -14.56
N LYS A 452 3.81 24.99 -14.02
CA LYS A 452 4.87 24.31 -14.76
C LYS A 452 4.60 22.82 -14.92
N MET A 453 3.49 22.33 -14.37
CA MET A 453 3.01 20.97 -14.59
C MET A 453 2.14 20.92 -15.86
N GLY A 454 1.91 19.72 -16.38
CA GLY A 454 1.10 19.55 -17.58
C GLY A 454 -0.41 19.71 -17.33
N SER A 455 -1.14 19.91 -18.43
CA SER A 455 -2.57 20.23 -18.38
C SER A 455 -3.43 19.08 -17.85
N HIS A 456 -3.03 17.83 -18.11
CA HIS A 456 -3.79 16.64 -17.68
C HIS A 456 -3.74 16.51 -16.16
N PHE A 457 -2.56 16.68 -15.57
CA PHE A 457 -2.40 16.72 -14.12
C PHE A 457 -3.19 17.89 -13.52
N ASN A 458 -3.14 19.06 -14.13
CA ASN A 458 -3.85 20.24 -13.61
C ASN A 458 -5.38 20.06 -13.61
N GLU A 459 -5.92 19.33 -14.59
CA GLU A 459 -7.34 18.96 -14.59
C GLU A 459 -7.69 18.02 -13.43
N VAL A 460 -6.91 16.94 -13.26
CA VAL A 460 -7.09 16.02 -12.12
C VAL A 460 -6.91 16.75 -10.78
N TRP A 461 -5.94 17.67 -10.68
CA TRP A 461 -5.71 18.50 -9.50
C TRP A 461 -6.97 19.31 -9.13
N LYS A 462 -7.52 20.02 -10.11
CA LYS A 462 -8.73 20.85 -9.93
C LYS A 462 -9.92 20.02 -9.47
N GLN A 463 -10.11 18.84 -10.06
CA GLN A 463 -11.25 17.97 -9.75
C GLN A 463 -11.14 17.28 -8.38
N CYS A 464 -9.93 16.93 -7.95
CA CYS A 464 -9.74 15.97 -6.85
C CYS A 464 -8.94 16.48 -5.64
N TYR A 465 -8.26 17.64 -5.73
CA TYR A 465 -7.28 18.07 -4.72
C TYR A 465 -7.36 19.54 -4.33
N GLU A 466 -7.84 20.42 -5.23
CA GLU A 466 -7.89 21.86 -4.97
C GLU A 466 -8.76 22.20 -3.74
N SER A 467 -9.90 21.52 -3.59
CA SER A 467 -10.83 21.70 -2.46
C SER A 467 -10.54 20.80 -1.24
N THR A 468 -9.47 20.00 -1.27
CA THR A 468 -9.22 18.92 -0.29
C THR A 468 -7.75 18.97 0.17
N PRO A 469 -7.39 19.92 1.05
CA PRO A 469 -6.00 20.15 1.47
C PRO A 469 -5.36 18.98 2.23
N GLU A 470 -6.16 18.16 2.91
CA GLU A 470 -5.76 16.96 3.65
C GLU A 470 -5.34 15.79 2.75
N LYS A 471 -5.89 15.72 1.52
CA LYS A 471 -5.63 14.61 0.60
C LYS A 471 -4.21 14.66 0.05
N VAL A 472 -3.39 13.68 0.37
CA VAL A 472 -1.99 13.64 -0.08
C VAL A 472 -1.92 13.36 -1.58
N LYS A 473 -1.08 14.06 -2.34
CA LYS A 473 -0.85 13.67 -3.75
C LYS A 473 0.28 12.65 -3.88
N TYR A 474 1.35 12.79 -3.09
CA TYR A 474 2.49 11.86 -3.10
C TYR A 474 3.05 11.56 -1.73
N TYR A 475 3.60 10.35 -1.62
CA TYR A 475 4.61 10.01 -0.62
C TYR A 475 5.98 10.00 -1.27
N SER A 476 6.96 10.59 -0.62
CA SER A 476 8.36 10.21 -0.84
C SER A 476 8.84 9.49 0.42
N THR A 477 9.33 8.26 0.27
CA THR A 477 9.94 7.51 1.37
C THR A 477 11.44 7.40 1.11
N LEU A 478 12.22 7.78 2.12
CA LEU A 478 13.66 7.55 2.09
C LEU A 478 13.93 6.12 2.55
N VAL A 479 14.70 5.38 1.74
CA VAL A 479 15.14 4.03 2.07
C VAL A 479 16.67 3.98 2.12
N TRP A 480 17.26 3.60 3.25
CA TRP A 480 18.71 3.51 3.46
C TRP A 480 19.36 2.27 2.81
N ILE A 481 19.26 2.18 1.47
CA ILE A 481 19.86 1.14 0.60
C ILE A 481 20.56 1.84 -0.62
N LYS A 482 21.74 1.35 -0.99
CA LYS A 482 22.63 1.52 -2.17
C LYS A 482 22.71 0.16 -2.88
N PHE A 483 22.08 0.02 -4.03
CA PHE A 483 22.24 -1.20 -4.85
C PHE A 483 23.65 -1.33 -5.42
#